data_AF-A0A6J7L6W1-F1
#
_entry.id   AF-A0A6J7L6W1-F1
#
_cell.length_a   1.000
_cell.length_b   1.000
_cell.length_c   1.000
_cell.angle_alpha   90.00
_cell.angle_beta   90.00
_cell.angle_gamma   90.00
#
_symmetry.space_group_name_H-M   'P 1'
#
loop_
_entity.id
_entity.type
_entity.pdbx_description
1 polymer ?
#
loop_
_entity_poly.entity_id
_entity_poly.type
_entity_poly.pdbx_seq_one_letter_code
_entity_poly.pdbx_strand_id
1 'polypeptide(L)'
;MKGRGRHRAAAVACALVASACTSAPAGAPGDRAEPSDPTTSSTATAQPVREGEVTLAFGGDVHFEGGVAQLLERPREGLGAIGRTLRAADVAMVNLETPVTQRGSQDPKELEFAGDRYWFRTGPRAIDVLDAAGVDVVSVANNHAGDYGAAGLQDTLAAGRQGGIAMVGAGRGAAAYAPHVVEVGDLEVAFLAADGVQREGSSDVWSARPGALGTASARGSNAAALVAAVEAASAQDQLVVVYLHWGKEYESCPTHSQRLLARDLADAGADVVVGSHSHVLGGAGWAGDALVAYGLGNFVWYHDRQAQTGVLSVTLDADGVVAKSWTPARISPVDGRPVPVTGADRARAVADFRARQRCTGLAAERGDAQADDPAYESSVSRIDADLAQRMRRSHRPGCPVPLRDLRYLQMTHRDFDGRARTGEMVVHRRFAGQVRGLFGRLYAAGWPIARMRLVDDYRADDDLSMAANNTSGFNCRRVAGQTNWSQHAYGESIDINPVQNPYVRAGRVDPPAGRPYVGIDRSRSAPFRLGVINNEDLVVKAFDRIGWEWGGYWVSSKDYQHFAAP
;
A
#
# COMPACT_ATOMS: atom_id res chain seq x y z
N MET A 1 -46.26 -54.85 36.91
CA MET A 1 -46.00 -55.24 35.50
C MET A 1 -44.53 -54.94 35.22
N LYS A 2 -43.68 -55.95 34.93
CA LYS A 2 -43.24 -56.37 33.57
C LYS A 2 -42.70 -55.20 32.72
N GLY A 3 -41.48 -55.20 32.17
CA GLY A 3 -40.33 -56.12 32.35
C GLY A 3 -39.41 -56.25 31.11
N ARG A 4 -38.12 -55.93 31.28
CA ARG A 4 -36.87 -56.43 30.63
C ARG A 4 -36.82 -56.93 29.16
N GLY A 5 -35.72 -56.53 28.48
CA GLY A 5 -35.04 -57.23 27.37
C GLY A 5 -34.35 -56.22 26.43
N ARG A 6 -33.03 -56.13 26.19
CA ARG A 6 -31.80 -56.92 26.48
C ARG A 6 -31.47 -58.13 25.56
N HIS A 7 -30.77 -57.84 24.46
CA HIS A 7 -29.84 -58.68 23.68
C HIS A 7 -28.73 -57.70 23.19
N ARG A 8 -27.39 -57.82 23.32
CA ARG A 8 -26.41 -58.94 23.39
C ARG A 8 -26.50 -59.92 22.21
N ALA A 9 -25.44 -60.34 21.53
CA ALA A 9 -24.05 -59.87 21.36
C ALA A 9 -23.38 -60.88 20.39
N ALA A 10 -22.43 -60.47 19.53
CA ALA A 10 -21.42 -61.37 18.96
C ALA A 10 -20.30 -60.59 18.27
N ALA A 11 -19.05 -60.97 18.57
CA ALA A 11 -17.87 -60.65 17.77
C ALA A 11 -17.15 -61.97 17.47
N VAL A 12 -16.61 -62.13 16.26
CA VAL A 12 -15.62 -63.17 15.92
C VAL A 12 -14.62 -62.55 14.94
N ALA A 13 -13.35 -62.90 15.09
CA ALA A 13 -12.23 -62.37 14.32
C ALA A 13 -11.57 -63.45 13.43
N CYS A 14 -10.75 -62.98 12.48
CA CYS A 14 -9.60 -63.62 11.82
C CYS A 14 -9.58 -65.14 11.51
N ALA A 15 -9.27 -65.46 10.25
CA ALA A 15 -8.47 -66.66 9.90
C ALA A 15 -7.56 -66.36 8.70
N LEU A 16 -6.32 -66.88 8.75
CA LEU A 16 -5.27 -66.81 7.72
C LEU A 16 -5.10 -68.18 7.03
N VAL A 17 -4.90 -68.19 5.70
CA VAL A 17 -4.21 -69.23 4.90
C VAL A 17 -3.69 -68.51 3.62
N ALA A 18 -2.43 -68.37 3.22
CA ALA A 18 -1.20 -69.19 3.20
C ALA A 18 -0.96 -70.01 1.90
N SER A 19 -0.13 -69.44 1.00
CA SER A 19 0.80 -70.09 0.01
C SER A 19 0.23 -71.06 -1.07
N ALA A 20 0.87 -71.39 -2.20
CA ALA A 20 2.26 -71.19 -2.68
C ALA A 20 2.38 -71.33 -4.24
N CYS A 21 3.51 -70.85 -4.82
CA CYS A 21 4.24 -71.33 -6.05
C CYS A 21 3.49 -71.46 -7.40
N THR A 22 4.03 -71.19 -8.59
CA THR A 22 5.42 -71.08 -9.15
C THR A 22 5.49 -69.86 -10.13
N SER A 23 6.50 -69.53 -10.95
CA SER A 23 7.89 -69.98 -11.26
C SER A 23 8.69 -68.79 -11.87
N ALA A 24 9.96 -68.99 -12.24
CA ALA A 24 10.80 -68.05 -13.03
C ALA A 24 11.32 -68.73 -14.32
N PRO A 25 11.94 -67.97 -15.27
CA PRO A 25 13.40 -67.77 -15.29
C PRO A 25 13.78 -66.28 -15.48
N ALA A 26 14.79 -65.72 -14.81
CA ALA A 26 16.23 -66.02 -14.75
C ALA A 26 17.06 -65.40 -15.90
N GLY A 27 17.69 -64.26 -15.58
CA GLY A 27 18.78 -63.59 -16.31
C GLY A 27 19.64 -62.82 -15.29
N ALA A 28 20.96 -62.95 -15.37
CA ALA A 28 21.89 -62.65 -14.26
C ALA A 28 22.69 -61.32 -14.47
N PRO A 29 23.72 -60.98 -13.68
CA PRO A 29 23.58 -59.91 -12.68
C PRO A 29 24.51 -58.70 -12.90
N GLY A 30 24.19 -57.57 -12.26
CA GLY A 30 25.06 -56.40 -12.17
C GLY A 30 24.91 -55.74 -10.79
N ASP A 31 26.00 -55.80 -10.02
CA ASP A 31 26.36 -55.17 -8.74
C ASP A 31 25.29 -54.53 -7.84
N ARG A 32 25.26 -55.03 -6.59
CA ARG A 32 24.60 -54.38 -5.46
C ARG A 32 25.41 -53.19 -4.97
N ALA A 33 24.77 -52.04 -4.83
CA ALA A 33 25.07 -51.07 -3.79
C ALA A 33 23.81 -50.94 -2.92
N GLU A 34 23.95 -51.10 -1.60
CA GLU A 34 22.85 -50.93 -0.65
C GLU A 34 22.54 -49.43 -0.46
N PRO A 35 21.28 -49.05 -0.15
CA PRO A 35 20.91 -47.65 0.04
C PRO A 35 21.45 -47.13 1.37
N SER A 36 22.50 -46.31 1.31
CA SER A 36 22.97 -45.53 2.46
C SER A 36 22.14 -44.27 2.64
N ASP A 37 21.23 -44.30 3.62
CA ASP A 37 20.82 -43.12 4.39
C ASP A 37 21.08 -43.51 5.86
N PRO A 38 21.67 -42.62 6.68
CA PRO A 38 20.81 -41.57 7.22
C PRO A 38 21.47 -40.18 7.37
N THR A 39 20.58 -39.20 7.54
CA THR A 39 20.76 -37.94 8.29
C THR A 39 21.65 -36.86 7.69
N THR A 40 20.99 -35.83 7.14
CA THR A 40 20.97 -34.51 7.80
C THR A 40 19.59 -33.88 7.71
N SER A 41 18.81 -33.97 8.79
CA SER A 41 17.64 -33.12 9.01
C SER A 41 18.13 -31.71 9.32
N SER A 42 18.13 -30.81 8.33
CA SER A 42 18.23 -29.38 8.59
C SER A 42 16.88 -28.82 9.05
N THR A 43 16.48 -29.24 10.24
CA THR A 43 15.67 -28.40 11.11
C THR A 43 16.55 -27.22 11.49
N ALA A 44 16.30 -26.06 10.88
CA ALA A 44 16.89 -24.80 11.31
C ALA A 44 16.37 -24.46 12.72
N THR A 45 17.02 -25.01 13.73
CA THR A 45 17.05 -24.43 15.07
C THR A 45 17.58 -23.01 14.93
N ALA A 46 16.89 -22.03 15.51
CA ALA A 46 17.42 -20.68 15.64
C ALA A 46 18.83 -20.80 16.25
N GLN A 47 19.84 -20.24 15.57
CA GLN A 47 21.16 -20.12 16.18
C GLN A 47 21.02 -19.16 17.36
N PRO A 48 21.72 -19.39 18.48
CA PRO A 48 21.81 -18.37 19.52
C PRO A 48 22.38 -17.10 18.87
N VAL A 49 21.75 -15.98 19.16
CA VAL A 49 22.13 -14.64 18.68
C VAL A 49 23.61 -14.42 19.01
N ARG A 50 24.39 -13.95 18.04
CA ARG A 50 25.80 -13.66 18.30
C ARG A 50 25.93 -12.38 19.08
N GLU A 51 27.02 -12.26 19.83
CA GLU A 51 27.40 -11.02 20.48
C GLU A 51 27.50 -9.89 19.43
N GLY A 52 26.68 -8.85 19.57
CA GLY A 52 26.56 -7.76 18.59
C GLY A 52 25.52 -7.95 17.47
N GLU A 53 24.67 -8.99 17.52
CA GLU A 53 23.50 -9.16 16.62
C GLU A 53 22.17 -8.98 17.38
N VAL A 54 21.09 -8.61 16.68
CA VAL A 54 19.70 -8.61 17.16
C VAL A 54 18.77 -9.19 16.09
N THR A 55 17.85 -10.09 16.47
CA THR A 55 16.87 -10.69 15.56
C THR A 55 15.46 -10.16 15.83
N LEU A 56 14.85 -9.61 14.79
CA LEU A 56 13.48 -9.09 14.77
C LEU A 56 12.54 -10.04 14.03
N ALA A 57 11.28 -10.14 14.46
CA ALA A 57 10.24 -10.90 13.77
C ALA A 57 8.99 -10.05 13.47
N PHE A 58 8.56 -10.03 12.21
CA PHE A 58 7.42 -9.24 11.76
C PHE A 58 6.27 -10.12 11.27
N GLY A 59 5.08 -9.92 11.85
CA GLY A 59 3.81 -10.42 11.34
C GLY A 59 2.98 -9.29 10.71
N GLY A 60 1.99 -9.66 9.89
CA GLY A 60 1.09 -8.72 9.22
C GLY A 60 -0.09 -8.25 10.07
N ASP A 61 -1.24 -8.03 9.44
CA ASP A 61 -2.44 -7.48 10.08
C ASP A 61 -3.11 -8.47 11.04
N VAL A 62 -3.28 -8.06 12.30
CA VAL A 62 -3.96 -8.80 13.37
C VAL A 62 -5.21 -8.03 13.76
N HIS A 63 -6.35 -8.71 13.78
CA HIS A 63 -7.60 -8.18 14.32
C HIS A 63 -8.26 -9.26 15.21
N PHE A 64 -9.20 -8.87 16.07
CA PHE A 64 -9.85 -9.79 17.03
C PHE A 64 -11.38 -9.68 17.04
N GLU A 65 -11.98 -9.25 15.91
CA GLU A 65 -13.42 -9.10 15.72
C GLU A 65 -14.05 -10.35 15.05
N GLY A 66 -15.38 -10.45 15.02
CA GLY A 66 -16.09 -11.52 14.32
C GLY A 66 -15.63 -12.95 14.69
N GLY A 67 -15.32 -13.76 13.68
CA GLY A 67 -14.99 -15.18 13.85
C GLY A 67 -13.68 -15.48 14.58
N VAL A 68 -12.75 -14.52 14.72
CA VAL A 68 -11.48 -14.71 15.44
C VAL A 68 -11.55 -14.29 16.90
N ALA A 69 -12.64 -13.67 17.36
CA ALA A 69 -12.82 -13.32 18.78
C ALA A 69 -12.77 -14.54 19.72
N GLN A 70 -13.04 -15.76 19.22
CA GLN A 70 -12.86 -17.01 19.97
C GLN A 70 -11.41 -17.26 20.44
N LEU A 71 -10.40 -16.70 19.77
CA LEU A 71 -8.99 -16.82 20.19
C LEU A 71 -8.75 -16.13 21.55
N LEU A 72 -9.57 -15.13 21.89
CA LEU A 72 -9.55 -14.45 23.18
C LEU A 72 -9.94 -15.37 24.34
N GLU A 73 -10.64 -16.48 24.10
CA GLU A 73 -11.06 -17.40 25.16
C GLU A 73 -9.86 -18.09 25.83
N ARG A 74 -8.83 -18.43 25.03
CA ARG A 74 -7.62 -19.14 25.45
C ARG A 74 -6.35 -18.44 24.98
N PRO A 75 -5.95 -17.31 25.60
CA PRO A 75 -4.87 -16.47 25.09
C PRO A 75 -3.55 -17.21 24.84
N ARG A 76 -3.16 -18.11 25.75
CA ARG A 76 -1.95 -18.95 25.64
C ARG A 76 -1.94 -19.93 24.46
N GLU A 77 -3.10 -20.23 23.87
CA GLU A 77 -3.25 -21.07 22.69
C GLU A 77 -3.46 -20.25 21.40
N GLY A 78 -3.68 -18.92 21.50
CA GLY A 78 -4.30 -18.08 20.47
C GLY A 78 -3.63 -18.15 19.10
N LEU A 79 -2.36 -17.74 19.00
CA LEU A 79 -1.61 -17.83 17.72
C LEU A 79 -1.02 -19.24 17.48
N GLY A 80 -1.15 -20.17 18.43
CA GLY A 80 -0.74 -21.55 18.27
C GLY A 80 0.73 -21.74 17.87
N ALA A 81 0.96 -22.46 16.75
CA ALA A 81 2.30 -22.90 16.36
C ALA A 81 3.21 -21.76 15.86
N ILE A 82 2.66 -20.72 15.23
CA ILE A 82 3.46 -19.60 14.67
C ILE A 82 4.01 -18.68 15.77
N GLY A 83 3.39 -18.65 16.96
CA GLY A 83 3.91 -17.91 18.12
C GLY A 83 5.28 -18.42 18.60
N ARG A 84 5.67 -19.66 18.24
CA ARG A 84 7.05 -20.13 18.47
C ARG A 84 8.07 -19.49 17.54
N THR A 85 7.65 -18.97 16.38
CA THR A 85 8.51 -18.23 15.45
C THR A 85 8.69 -16.78 15.92
N LEU A 86 7.64 -16.17 16.48
CA LEU A 86 7.72 -14.84 17.09
C LEU A 86 8.63 -14.86 18.34
N ARG A 87 8.37 -15.76 19.31
CA ARG A 87 9.22 -16.00 20.50
C ARG A 87 10.65 -16.50 20.25
N ALA A 88 11.05 -16.70 18.99
CA ALA A 88 12.42 -17.07 18.63
C ALA A 88 13.26 -15.86 18.17
N ALA A 89 12.65 -14.69 18.05
CA ALA A 89 13.30 -13.40 17.89
C ALA A 89 13.47 -12.71 19.26
N ASP A 90 14.36 -11.73 19.31
CA ASP A 90 14.59 -10.89 20.50
C ASP A 90 13.47 -9.83 20.65
N VAL A 91 12.92 -9.37 19.53
CA VAL A 91 11.75 -8.48 19.48
C VAL A 91 10.83 -8.90 18.34
N ALA A 92 9.53 -9.06 18.60
CA ALA A 92 8.53 -9.32 17.58
C ALA A 92 7.48 -8.21 17.48
N MET A 93 7.10 -7.88 16.24
CA MET A 93 6.19 -6.78 15.91
C MET A 93 5.05 -7.21 14.95
N VAL A 94 3.85 -6.69 15.19
CA VAL A 94 2.67 -6.86 14.31
C VAL A 94 1.88 -5.55 14.18
N ASN A 95 0.93 -5.48 13.24
CA ASN A 95 -0.08 -4.41 13.22
C ASN A 95 -1.38 -4.89 13.88
N LEU A 96 -1.88 -4.14 14.88
CA LEU A 96 -3.17 -4.42 15.52
C LEU A 96 -4.25 -3.50 14.91
N GLU A 97 -5.00 -4.07 13.97
CA GLU A 97 -6.09 -3.45 13.22
C GLU A 97 -7.42 -3.57 13.99
N THR A 98 -7.38 -3.37 15.31
CA THR A 98 -8.59 -3.34 16.16
C THR A 98 -8.33 -2.56 17.45
N PRO A 99 -9.11 -1.50 17.76
CA PRO A 99 -8.98 -0.80 19.03
C PRO A 99 -9.44 -1.69 20.19
N VAL A 100 -8.62 -1.70 21.24
CA VAL A 100 -8.83 -2.46 22.47
C VAL A 100 -9.60 -1.57 23.44
N THR A 101 -10.94 -1.63 23.41
CA THR A 101 -11.79 -0.75 24.21
C THR A 101 -13.18 -1.34 24.49
N GLN A 102 -13.73 -0.98 25.64
CA GLN A 102 -15.14 -1.17 26.00
C GLN A 102 -15.90 0.17 26.06
N ARG A 103 -15.25 1.28 25.69
CA ARG A 103 -15.73 2.67 25.79
C ARG A 103 -15.70 3.33 24.41
N GLY A 104 -16.12 4.60 24.38
CA GLY A 104 -16.25 5.37 23.15
C GLY A 104 -17.48 4.99 22.33
N SER A 105 -17.80 5.86 21.37
CA SER A 105 -18.84 5.68 20.36
C SER A 105 -18.17 5.46 19.02
N GLN A 106 -18.86 4.80 18.08
CA GLN A 106 -18.36 4.65 16.71
C GLN A 106 -18.06 6.02 16.10
N ASP A 107 -16.86 6.21 15.55
CA ASP A 107 -16.54 7.39 14.73
C ASP A 107 -17.41 7.35 13.46
N PRO A 108 -17.96 8.46 12.94
CA PRO A 108 -18.95 8.39 11.86
C PRO A 108 -18.40 7.86 10.53
N LYS A 109 -17.06 7.82 10.35
CA LYS A 109 -16.36 7.46 9.11
C LYS A 109 -16.93 8.17 7.88
N GLU A 110 -17.22 9.47 8.02
CA GLU A 110 -17.99 10.22 7.02
C GLU A 110 -17.25 10.55 5.71
N LEU A 111 -15.93 10.30 5.64
CA LEU A 111 -15.15 10.41 4.40
C LEU A 111 -15.22 9.15 3.55
N GLU A 112 -15.62 8.01 4.15
CA GLU A 112 -15.81 6.72 3.50
C GLU A 112 -17.23 6.56 2.93
N PHE A 113 -17.40 5.75 1.89
CA PHE A 113 -18.73 5.42 1.35
C PHE A 113 -19.53 4.60 2.37
N ALA A 114 -20.82 4.90 2.51
CA ALA A 114 -21.66 4.32 3.57
C ALA A 114 -21.85 2.79 3.49
N GLY A 115 -21.53 2.16 2.36
CA GLY A 115 -21.56 0.70 2.19
C GLY A 115 -20.27 -0.02 2.59
N ASP A 116 -19.16 0.71 2.71
CA ASP A 116 -17.82 0.15 2.93
C ASP A 116 -17.40 0.24 4.42
N ARG A 117 -18.10 1.06 5.22
CA ARG A 117 -17.77 1.32 6.63
C ARG A 117 -17.89 0.09 7.53
N TYR A 118 -16.76 -0.30 8.11
CA TYR A 118 -16.66 -1.29 9.19
C TYR A 118 -16.09 -0.68 10.47
N TRP A 119 -16.46 -1.23 11.62
CA TRP A 119 -15.94 -0.82 12.93
C TRP A 119 -15.54 -2.06 13.74
N PHE A 120 -14.25 -2.25 13.93
CA PHE A 120 -13.71 -3.33 14.74
C PHE A 120 -13.58 -2.91 16.21
N ARG A 121 -13.85 -3.85 17.12
CA ARG A 121 -13.65 -3.66 18.56
C ARG A 121 -13.18 -4.96 19.19
N THR A 122 -12.25 -4.86 20.13
CA THR A 122 -11.89 -6.00 20.98
C THR A 122 -11.70 -5.58 22.45
N GLY A 123 -11.63 -6.58 23.33
CA GLY A 123 -11.37 -6.40 24.76
C GLY A 123 -9.89 -6.60 25.12
N PRO A 124 -9.48 -6.26 26.35
CA PRO A 124 -8.08 -6.31 26.80
C PRO A 124 -7.42 -7.70 26.65
N ARG A 125 -8.20 -8.79 26.60
CA ARG A 125 -7.69 -10.15 26.33
C ARG A 125 -6.98 -10.31 24.98
N ALA A 126 -7.13 -9.36 24.06
CA ALA A 126 -6.34 -9.31 22.84
C ALA A 126 -4.85 -9.11 23.15
N ILE A 127 -4.52 -8.31 24.17
CA ILE A 127 -3.16 -8.10 24.65
C ILE A 127 -2.61 -9.42 25.24
N ASP A 128 -3.40 -10.14 26.04
CA ASP A 128 -3.01 -11.47 26.57
C ASP A 128 -2.66 -12.47 25.45
N VAL A 129 -3.33 -12.40 24.29
CA VAL A 129 -3.05 -13.29 23.14
C VAL A 129 -1.72 -12.94 22.49
N LEU A 130 -1.45 -11.64 22.33
CA LEU A 130 -0.23 -11.12 21.72
C LEU A 130 0.99 -11.36 22.62
N ASP A 131 0.89 -11.06 23.92
CA ASP A 131 1.91 -11.33 24.94
C ASP A 131 2.26 -12.83 24.98
N ALA A 132 1.25 -13.71 25.09
CA ALA A 132 1.49 -15.15 25.08
C ALA A 132 2.00 -15.68 23.72
N ALA A 133 1.81 -14.93 22.64
CA ALA A 133 2.43 -15.20 21.35
C ALA A 133 3.90 -14.76 21.27
N GLY A 134 4.38 -13.93 22.20
CA GLY A 134 5.68 -13.27 22.17
C GLY A 134 5.68 -12.14 21.16
N VAL A 135 4.83 -11.14 21.37
CA VAL A 135 4.78 -9.89 20.61
C VAL A 135 5.05 -8.77 21.57
N ASP A 136 6.12 -8.03 21.32
CA ASP A 136 6.66 -7.00 22.21
C ASP A 136 6.24 -5.60 21.76
N VAL A 137 6.14 -5.40 20.43
CA VAL A 137 5.81 -4.12 19.80
C VAL A 137 4.58 -4.28 18.88
N VAL A 138 3.69 -3.30 18.90
CA VAL A 138 2.48 -3.29 18.08
C VAL A 138 2.31 -1.94 17.40
N SER A 139 2.20 -1.94 16.07
CA SER A 139 1.65 -0.80 15.34
C SER A 139 0.17 -0.69 15.63
N VAL A 140 -0.26 0.50 16.07
CA VAL A 140 -1.68 0.90 16.10
C VAL A 140 -1.97 2.03 15.10
N ALA A 141 -1.06 2.28 14.16
CA ALA A 141 -1.21 3.32 13.14
C ALA A 141 -1.87 2.72 11.88
N ASN A 142 -3.20 2.59 11.91
CA ASN A 142 -3.99 2.04 10.81
C ASN A 142 -5.39 2.69 10.74
N ASN A 143 -6.16 2.34 9.71
CA ASN A 143 -7.52 2.84 9.46
C ASN A 143 -8.60 2.25 10.39
N HIS A 144 -8.25 1.35 11.31
CA HIS A 144 -9.16 0.88 12.35
C HIS A 144 -8.87 1.47 13.74
N ALA A 145 -7.72 2.11 13.93
CA ALA A 145 -7.31 2.75 15.19
C ALA A 145 -8.32 3.80 15.72
N GLY A 146 -9.05 4.43 14.81
CA GLY A 146 -10.03 5.47 15.10
C GLY A 146 -11.46 5.00 15.32
N ASP A 147 -11.77 3.70 15.20
CA ASP A 147 -13.16 3.21 15.09
C ASP A 147 -14.06 3.63 16.26
N TYR A 148 -13.50 3.75 17.46
CA TYR A 148 -14.21 4.21 18.67
C TYR A 148 -13.71 5.56 19.19
N GLY A 149 -13.20 6.37 18.27
CA GLY A 149 -12.68 7.72 18.48
C GLY A 149 -11.47 7.77 19.42
N ALA A 150 -11.14 8.99 19.86
CA ALA A 150 -10.02 9.23 20.76
C ALA A 150 -10.12 8.47 22.09
N ALA A 151 -11.33 8.12 22.55
CA ALA A 151 -11.52 7.29 23.74
C ALA A 151 -11.07 5.84 23.52
N GLY A 152 -11.41 5.24 22.36
CA GLY A 152 -10.97 3.90 21.98
C GLY A 152 -9.46 3.82 21.75
N LEU A 153 -8.88 4.82 21.08
CA LEU A 153 -7.42 4.90 20.90
C LEU A 153 -6.69 5.09 22.24
N GLN A 154 -7.21 5.91 23.15
CA GLN A 154 -6.65 6.07 24.49
C GLN A 154 -6.70 4.77 25.31
N ASP A 155 -7.80 4.01 25.24
CA ASP A 155 -7.89 2.71 25.89
C ASP A 155 -6.92 1.70 25.29
N THR A 156 -6.72 1.71 23.96
CA THR A 156 -5.78 0.83 23.26
C THR A 156 -4.34 1.05 23.74
N LEU A 157 -3.90 2.31 23.79
CA LEU A 157 -2.59 2.69 24.32
C LEU A 157 -2.45 2.36 25.83
N ALA A 158 -3.54 2.44 26.59
CA ALA A 158 -3.52 2.08 28.01
C ALA A 158 -3.46 0.56 28.23
N ALA A 159 -4.14 -0.23 27.40
CA ALA A 159 -4.16 -1.69 27.47
C ALA A 159 -2.79 -2.29 27.14
N GLY A 160 -2.11 -1.80 26.09
CA GLY A 160 -0.74 -2.22 25.78
C GLY A 160 0.21 -1.99 26.95
N ARG A 161 0.25 -0.77 27.50
CA ARG A 161 1.05 -0.44 28.69
C ARG A 161 0.72 -1.28 29.93
N GLN A 162 -0.53 -1.72 30.09
CA GLN A 162 -0.93 -2.59 31.21
C GLN A 162 -0.52 -4.04 31.01
N GLY A 163 -0.49 -4.53 29.76
CA GLY A 163 -0.08 -5.89 29.42
C GLY A 163 1.37 -6.03 28.95
N GLY A 164 2.21 -5.00 29.09
CA GLY A 164 3.64 -5.06 28.76
C GLY A 164 4.00 -4.89 27.28
N ILE A 165 3.02 -4.61 26.40
CA ILE A 165 3.25 -4.47 24.95
C ILE A 165 3.37 -2.99 24.57
N ALA A 166 4.45 -2.64 23.87
CA ALA A 166 4.68 -1.30 23.36
C ALA A 166 3.76 -0.98 22.18
N MET A 167 2.96 0.09 22.30
CA MET A 167 2.04 0.53 21.25
C MET A 167 2.63 1.75 20.54
N VAL A 168 2.99 1.62 19.25
CA VAL A 168 3.66 2.65 18.47
C VAL A 168 2.79 3.23 17.36
N GLY A 169 3.12 4.45 16.93
CA GLY A 169 2.43 5.15 15.84
C GLY A 169 1.11 5.84 16.24
N ALA A 170 0.88 6.08 17.53
CA ALA A 170 -0.22 6.92 17.99
C ALA A 170 0.14 7.70 19.27
N GLY A 171 -0.35 8.94 19.37
CA GLY A 171 0.04 9.85 20.43
C GLY A 171 -0.56 11.25 20.26
N ARG A 172 -0.13 12.20 21.11
CA ARG A 172 -0.59 13.59 21.04
C ARG A 172 0.34 14.44 20.17
N GLY A 173 -0.16 14.95 19.05
CA GLY A 173 0.63 15.72 18.10
C GLY A 173 1.91 14.98 17.69
N ALA A 174 3.07 15.62 17.86
CA ALA A 174 4.37 15.06 17.51
C ALA A 174 4.69 13.72 18.21
N ALA A 175 4.15 13.49 19.42
CA ALA A 175 4.37 12.25 20.16
C ALA A 175 3.76 11.00 19.48
N ALA A 176 2.93 11.16 18.45
CA ALA A 176 2.47 10.03 17.64
C ALA A 176 3.60 9.42 16.78
N TYR A 177 4.62 10.22 16.43
CA TYR A 177 5.78 9.81 15.63
C TYR A 177 7.01 9.47 16.50
N ALA A 178 6.87 9.44 17.83
CA ALA A 178 7.97 9.09 18.72
C ALA A 178 8.30 7.59 18.59
N PRO A 179 9.58 7.21 18.45
CA PRO A 179 9.97 5.81 18.46
C PRO A 179 9.75 5.18 19.84
N HIS A 180 9.47 3.88 19.85
CA HIS A 180 9.77 3.04 21.02
C HIS A 180 11.16 2.42 20.80
N VAL A 181 12.09 2.63 21.72
CA VAL A 181 13.45 2.09 21.64
C VAL A 181 13.57 0.86 22.53
N VAL A 182 14.17 -0.19 22.00
CA VAL A 182 14.50 -1.43 22.73
C VAL A 182 16.01 -1.62 22.71
N GLU A 183 16.62 -1.81 23.89
CA GLU A 183 18.02 -2.16 24.07
C GLU A 183 18.18 -3.70 23.98
N VAL A 184 19.05 -4.19 23.10
CA VAL A 184 19.40 -5.62 22.98
C VAL A 184 20.92 -5.75 22.93
N GLY A 185 21.53 -6.14 24.06
CA GLY A 185 22.98 -6.09 24.22
C GLY A 185 23.47 -4.64 24.18
N ASP A 186 24.38 -4.33 23.26
CA ASP A 186 24.90 -2.97 23.02
C ASP A 186 24.16 -2.25 21.87
N LEU A 187 23.09 -2.83 21.31
CA LEU A 187 22.31 -2.25 20.20
C LEU A 187 21.02 -1.59 20.69
N GLU A 188 20.72 -0.38 20.19
CA GLU A 188 19.41 0.26 20.33
C GLU A 188 18.60 0.11 19.03
N VAL A 189 17.38 -0.42 19.13
CA VAL A 189 16.45 -0.57 18.00
C VAL A 189 15.23 0.34 18.18
N ALA A 190 15.05 1.31 17.29
CA ALA A 190 13.99 2.29 17.30
C ALA A 190 12.81 1.88 16.40
N PHE A 191 11.65 1.60 17.00
CA PHE A 191 10.42 1.21 16.31
C PHE A 191 9.47 2.40 16.13
N LEU A 192 9.23 2.78 14.88
CA LEU A 192 8.23 3.76 14.47
C LEU A 192 7.09 3.06 13.70
N ALA A 193 5.89 3.66 13.72
CA ALA A 193 4.81 3.23 12.85
C ALA A 193 3.96 4.40 12.35
N ALA A 194 3.36 4.28 11.16
CA ALA A 194 2.48 5.30 10.61
C ALA A 194 1.42 4.75 9.63
N ASP A 195 0.30 5.46 9.56
CA ASP A 195 -0.82 5.20 8.66
C ASP A 195 -0.67 6.03 7.36
N GLY A 196 -0.53 5.33 6.23
CA GLY A 196 -0.42 5.90 4.90
C GLY A 196 -1.68 5.79 4.04
N VAL A 197 -2.78 5.22 4.54
CA VAL A 197 -4.01 5.01 3.74
C VAL A 197 -4.92 6.24 3.77
N GLN A 198 -6.05 6.24 3.07
CA GLN A 198 -6.98 7.37 3.12
C GLN A 198 -7.67 7.43 4.50
N ARG A 199 -7.88 8.64 5.04
CA ARG A 199 -8.68 8.78 6.29
C ARG A 199 -10.15 8.46 6.03
N GLU A 200 -10.76 7.70 6.92
CA GLU A 200 -12.17 7.34 6.85
C GLU A 200 -13.08 8.37 7.54
N GLY A 201 -12.59 9.07 8.58
CA GLY A 201 -13.27 10.22 9.20
C GLY A 201 -12.43 11.49 9.22
N SER A 202 -13.06 12.64 9.49
CA SER A 202 -12.40 13.96 9.56
C SER A 202 -11.82 14.31 10.93
N SER A 203 -12.15 13.53 11.97
CA SER A 203 -11.69 13.74 13.35
C SER A 203 -10.17 13.54 13.51
N ASP A 204 -9.59 14.15 14.55
CA ASP A 204 -8.12 14.14 14.76
C ASP A 204 -7.57 12.75 15.13
N VAL A 205 -8.42 11.78 15.49
CA VAL A 205 -7.97 10.41 15.79
C VAL A 205 -7.27 9.77 14.59
N TRP A 206 -7.73 10.13 13.38
CA TRP A 206 -7.23 9.65 12.09
C TRP A 206 -5.92 10.29 11.64
N SER A 207 -5.39 11.27 12.37
CA SER A 207 -4.07 11.88 12.13
C SER A 207 -3.79 12.90 13.23
N ALA A 208 -2.84 12.59 14.10
CA ALA A 208 -2.46 13.45 15.22
C ALA A 208 -2.18 14.90 14.75
N ARG A 209 -2.85 15.86 15.40
CA ARG A 209 -2.60 17.30 15.29
C ARG A 209 -2.02 17.83 16.60
N PRO A 210 -1.37 19.02 16.63
CA PRO A 210 -0.85 19.59 17.87
C PRO A 210 -1.87 19.58 19.02
N GLY A 211 -1.52 18.92 20.14
CA GLY A 211 -2.38 18.73 21.32
C GLY A 211 -3.44 17.61 21.22
N ALA A 212 -3.89 17.27 20.02
CA ALA A 212 -4.89 16.22 19.78
C ALA A 212 -4.27 14.82 19.75
N LEU A 213 -5.00 13.83 20.28
CA LEU A 213 -4.62 12.41 20.22
C LEU A 213 -5.05 11.82 18.86
N GLY A 214 -4.13 11.16 18.17
CA GLY A 214 -4.41 10.43 16.94
C GLY A 214 -3.23 9.56 16.48
N THR A 215 -3.36 8.95 15.31
CA THR A 215 -2.29 8.16 14.67
C THR A 215 -1.22 9.04 14.02
N ALA A 216 0.01 8.53 13.93
CA ALA A 216 1.02 9.05 13.02
C ALA A 216 0.56 8.82 11.58
N SER A 217 0.78 9.82 10.72
CA SER A 217 0.23 9.85 9.37
C SER A 217 1.35 9.97 8.34
N ALA A 218 1.53 8.95 7.51
CA ALA A 218 2.39 8.96 6.34
C ALA A 218 1.75 9.64 5.11
N ARG A 219 0.54 10.22 5.24
CA ARG A 219 -0.17 10.92 4.16
C ARG A 219 0.36 12.34 3.90
N GLY A 220 0.65 12.63 2.64
CA GLY A 220 0.89 14.01 2.15
C GLY A 220 2.02 14.70 2.89
N SER A 221 1.83 15.96 3.29
CA SER A 221 2.85 16.73 4.03
C SER A 221 3.22 16.15 5.40
N ASN A 222 2.44 15.20 5.94
CA ASN A 222 2.74 14.56 7.22
C ASN A 222 3.81 13.46 7.08
N ALA A 223 4.05 12.94 5.87
CA ALA A 223 5.17 12.03 5.60
C ALA A 223 6.51 12.62 6.04
N ALA A 224 6.72 13.93 5.84
CA ALA A 224 7.91 14.64 6.28
C ALA A 224 8.13 14.61 7.81
N ALA A 225 7.07 14.48 8.61
CA ALA A 225 7.20 14.33 10.07
C ALA A 225 7.64 12.92 10.47
N LEU A 226 7.29 11.89 9.69
CA LEU A 226 7.81 10.54 9.87
C LEU A 226 9.27 10.44 9.42
N VAL A 227 9.59 11.00 8.25
CA VAL A 227 10.98 11.08 7.73
C VAL A 227 11.88 11.77 8.74
N ALA A 228 11.49 12.94 9.25
CA ALA A 228 12.27 13.66 10.28
C ALA A 228 12.39 12.88 11.62
N ALA A 229 11.44 11.98 11.94
CA ALA A 229 11.54 11.12 13.12
C ALA A 229 12.51 9.95 12.90
N VAL A 230 12.62 9.44 11.67
CA VAL A 230 13.64 8.46 11.25
C VAL A 230 15.03 9.10 11.24
N GLU A 231 15.19 10.28 10.64
CA GLU A 231 16.43 11.05 10.68
C GLU A 231 16.90 11.29 12.12
N ALA A 232 15.97 11.63 13.03
CA ALA A 232 16.28 11.87 14.44
C ALA A 232 16.64 10.60 15.24
N ALA A 233 16.14 9.43 14.85
CA ALA A 233 16.52 8.15 15.46
C ALA A 233 17.89 7.69 14.92
N SER A 234 18.09 7.75 13.60
CA SER A 234 19.37 7.41 12.96
C SER A 234 20.51 8.31 13.45
N ALA A 235 20.26 9.61 13.67
CA ALA A 235 21.23 10.54 14.26
C ALA A 235 21.55 10.33 15.75
N GLN A 236 20.95 9.31 16.39
CA GLN A 236 21.29 8.83 17.73
C GLN A 236 21.98 7.44 17.67
N ASP A 237 22.50 7.05 16.51
CA ASP A 237 23.15 5.75 16.25
C ASP A 237 22.23 4.53 16.52
N GLN A 238 20.92 4.72 16.37
CA GLN A 238 19.90 3.67 16.55
C GLN A 238 19.61 2.93 15.25
N LEU A 239 19.36 1.62 15.33
CA LEU A 239 18.83 0.81 14.22
C LEU A 239 17.34 1.13 14.04
N VAL A 240 16.94 1.63 12.87
CA VAL A 240 15.60 2.23 12.70
C VAL A 240 14.65 1.33 11.91
N VAL A 241 13.53 0.98 12.55
CA VAL A 241 12.46 0.12 12.03
C VAL A 241 11.19 0.95 11.84
N VAL A 242 10.62 0.93 10.64
CA VAL A 242 9.38 1.65 10.30
C VAL A 242 8.30 0.69 9.82
N TYR A 243 7.20 0.59 10.58
CA TYR A 243 6.03 -0.21 10.20
C TYR A 243 4.94 0.68 9.58
N LEU A 244 4.51 0.36 8.35
CA LEU A 244 3.58 1.18 7.56
C LEU A 244 2.30 0.43 7.20
N HIS A 245 1.17 0.97 7.66
CA HIS A 245 -0.13 0.53 7.19
C HIS A 245 -0.48 1.35 5.94
N TRP A 246 -0.33 0.76 4.74
CA TRP A 246 -0.26 1.54 3.50
C TRP A 246 -0.57 0.76 2.21
N GLY A 247 -0.75 1.50 1.11
CA GLY A 247 -0.95 0.94 -0.23
C GLY A 247 -2.41 0.90 -0.64
N LYS A 248 -2.77 -0.12 -1.42
CA LYS A 248 -4.13 -0.34 -1.92
C LYS A 248 -4.51 -1.79 -1.67
N GLU A 249 -5.69 -2.02 -1.13
CA GLU A 249 -6.21 -3.36 -0.86
C GLU A 249 -6.10 -4.29 -2.08
N TYR A 250 -5.71 -5.53 -1.82
CA TYR A 250 -5.58 -6.62 -2.79
C TYR A 250 -4.53 -6.43 -3.91
N GLU A 251 -3.81 -5.30 -3.92
CA GLU A 251 -2.70 -5.05 -4.86
C GLU A 251 -1.37 -5.55 -4.27
N SER A 252 -0.82 -6.62 -4.84
CA SER A 252 0.47 -7.18 -4.40
C SER A 252 1.71 -6.40 -4.86
N CYS A 253 1.54 -5.42 -5.75
CA CYS A 253 2.61 -4.56 -6.25
C CYS A 253 2.45 -3.17 -5.62
N PRO A 254 3.52 -2.57 -5.07
CA PRO A 254 3.41 -1.30 -4.37
C PRO A 254 3.03 -0.15 -5.31
N THR A 255 2.20 0.76 -4.80
CA THR A 255 1.92 2.03 -5.47
C THR A 255 3.21 2.86 -5.57
N HIS A 256 3.23 3.87 -6.45
CA HIS A 256 4.37 4.78 -6.51
C HIS A 256 4.56 5.61 -5.22
N SER A 257 3.48 5.95 -4.50
CA SER A 257 3.60 6.64 -3.21
C SER A 257 4.27 5.75 -2.16
N GLN A 258 3.99 4.45 -2.14
CA GLN A 258 4.74 3.51 -1.32
C GLN A 258 6.22 3.46 -1.74
N ARG A 259 6.51 3.42 -3.05
CA ARG A 259 7.90 3.39 -3.56
C ARG A 259 8.70 4.66 -3.25
N LEU A 260 8.08 5.85 -3.34
CA LEU A 260 8.72 7.10 -2.95
C LEU A 260 8.98 7.15 -1.45
N LEU A 261 7.95 6.91 -0.62
CA LEU A 261 8.12 6.95 0.83
C LEU A 261 9.11 5.89 1.33
N ALA A 262 9.18 4.71 0.72
CA ALA A 262 10.21 3.71 1.03
C ALA A 262 11.64 4.22 0.78
N ARG A 263 11.83 5.02 -0.29
CA ARG A 263 13.11 5.68 -0.61
C ARG A 263 13.40 6.80 0.38
N ASP A 264 12.43 7.71 0.58
CA ASP A 264 12.56 8.83 1.51
C ASP A 264 12.90 8.37 2.95
N LEU A 265 12.38 7.22 3.39
CA LEU A 265 12.71 6.62 4.69
C LEU A 265 14.07 5.91 4.70
N ALA A 266 14.44 5.21 3.63
CA ALA A 266 15.76 4.59 3.51
C ALA A 266 16.89 5.65 3.46
N ASP A 267 16.71 6.70 2.66
CA ASP A 267 17.64 7.83 2.53
C ASP A 267 17.76 8.63 3.84
N ALA A 268 16.74 8.57 4.71
CA ALA A 268 16.72 9.15 6.05
C ALA A 268 17.37 8.27 7.14
N GLY A 269 17.80 7.05 6.81
CA GLY A 269 18.45 6.13 7.74
C GLY A 269 17.56 5.04 8.34
N ALA A 270 16.48 4.62 7.66
CA ALA A 270 15.73 3.42 8.05
C ALA A 270 16.43 2.12 7.61
N ASP A 271 16.76 1.23 8.53
CA ASP A 271 17.29 -0.12 8.24
C ASP A 271 16.22 -1.07 7.72
N VAL A 272 15.00 -0.99 8.27
CA VAL A 272 13.90 -1.90 7.93
C VAL A 272 12.59 -1.15 7.77
N VAL A 273 11.95 -1.29 6.60
CA VAL A 273 10.60 -0.79 6.34
C VAL A 273 9.66 -1.97 6.06
N VAL A 274 8.67 -2.18 6.94
CA VAL A 274 7.71 -3.28 6.84
C VAL A 274 6.30 -2.73 6.61
N GLY A 275 5.54 -3.34 5.70
CA GLY A 275 4.19 -2.90 5.34
C GLY A 275 3.08 -3.89 5.67
N SER A 276 1.86 -3.39 5.83
CA SER A 276 0.62 -4.19 5.86
C SER A 276 -0.53 -3.53 5.06
N HIS A 277 -1.78 -3.55 5.53
CA HIS A 277 -3.00 -2.99 4.90
C HIS A 277 -3.49 -3.64 3.62
N SER A 278 -2.61 -3.94 2.66
CA SER A 278 -3.05 -4.48 1.36
C SER A 278 -3.78 -5.83 1.44
N HIS A 279 -3.86 -6.44 2.64
CA HIS A 279 -4.45 -7.76 2.93
C HIS A 279 -3.85 -8.93 2.14
N VAL A 280 -2.78 -8.69 1.37
CA VAL A 280 -2.05 -9.67 0.55
C VAL A 280 -0.54 -9.51 0.76
N LEU A 281 0.24 -10.54 0.42
CA LEU A 281 1.69 -10.43 0.43
C LEU A 281 2.18 -9.46 -0.66
N GLY A 282 2.91 -8.43 -0.24
CA GLY A 282 3.72 -7.59 -1.12
C GLY A 282 5.03 -8.27 -1.52
N GLY A 283 5.84 -7.58 -2.32
CA GLY A 283 7.23 -7.96 -2.56
C GLY A 283 8.18 -7.33 -1.54
N ALA A 284 9.36 -7.94 -1.37
CA ALA A 284 10.44 -7.44 -0.54
C ALA A 284 11.78 -7.40 -1.31
N GLY A 285 12.70 -6.55 -0.89
CA GLY A 285 14.00 -6.30 -1.54
C GLY A 285 14.75 -5.17 -0.84
N TRP A 286 15.76 -4.59 -1.49
CA TRP A 286 16.60 -3.55 -0.91
C TRP A 286 16.39 -2.17 -1.55
N ALA A 287 16.42 -1.14 -0.72
CA ALA A 287 16.45 0.27 -1.09
C ALA A 287 17.79 0.85 -0.60
N GLY A 288 18.85 0.67 -1.40
CA GLY A 288 20.22 0.86 -0.91
C GLY A 288 20.55 -0.20 0.13
N ASP A 289 20.89 0.22 1.35
CA ASP A 289 21.12 -0.68 2.49
C ASP A 289 19.83 -1.08 3.24
N ALA A 290 18.74 -0.33 3.07
CA ALA A 290 17.48 -0.57 3.77
C ALA A 290 16.74 -1.81 3.24
N LEU A 291 16.29 -2.69 4.14
CA LEU A 291 15.40 -3.80 3.80
C LEU A 291 13.94 -3.32 3.76
N VAL A 292 13.32 -3.35 2.58
CA VAL A 292 11.91 -2.96 2.40
C VAL A 292 11.06 -4.20 2.09
N ALA A 293 9.98 -4.40 2.85
CA ALA A 293 8.96 -5.42 2.63
C ALA A 293 7.57 -4.77 2.55
N TYR A 294 7.04 -4.56 1.34
CA TYR A 294 5.88 -3.69 1.11
C TYR A 294 4.56 -4.14 1.74
N GLY A 295 4.41 -5.43 2.07
CA GLY A 295 3.18 -5.99 2.61
C GLY A 295 3.38 -7.41 3.14
N LEU A 296 3.05 -7.64 4.41
CA LEU A 296 2.99 -8.98 5.01
C LEU A 296 1.57 -9.59 4.98
N GLY A 297 0.58 -8.83 4.50
CA GLY A 297 -0.81 -9.22 4.36
C GLY A 297 -1.52 -9.48 5.69
N ASN A 298 -2.63 -10.19 5.63
CA ASN A 298 -3.36 -10.62 6.83
C ASN A 298 -2.54 -11.62 7.65
N PHE A 299 -2.56 -11.56 8.97
CA PHE A 299 -1.92 -12.52 9.88
C PHE A 299 -2.96 -13.29 10.70
N VAL A 300 -3.82 -12.58 11.44
CA VAL A 300 -5.00 -13.17 12.12
C VAL A 300 -6.24 -12.57 11.48
N TRP A 301 -7.08 -13.37 10.82
CA TRP A 301 -8.18 -12.84 10.01
C TRP A 301 -9.43 -13.72 9.99
N TYR A 302 -10.61 -13.11 9.84
CA TYR A 302 -11.90 -13.82 9.95
C TYR A 302 -12.27 -14.68 8.73
N HIS A 303 -11.41 -14.75 7.70
CA HIS A 303 -11.61 -15.58 6.51
C HIS A 303 -10.28 -15.91 5.80
N ASP A 304 -10.30 -16.93 4.94
CA ASP A 304 -9.13 -17.44 4.21
C ASP A 304 -8.99 -16.92 2.76
N ARG A 305 -9.85 -15.98 2.31
CA ARG A 305 -9.85 -15.44 0.94
C ARG A 305 -8.48 -14.93 0.47
N GLN A 306 -7.71 -14.34 1.39
CA GLN A 306 -6.32 -13.91 1.20
C GLN A 306 -5.42 -14.60 2.23
N ALA A 307 -5.46 -15.93 2.30
CA ALA A 307 -4.79 -16.69 3.36
C ALA A 307 -3.26 -16.73 3.31
N GLN A 308 -2.59 -16.21 2.27
CA GLN A 308 -1.12 -16.25 2.22
C GLN A 308 -0.51 -15.26 3.22
N THR A 309 0.29 -15.77 4.15
CA THR A 309 0.89 -14.98 5.24
C THR A 309 2.21 -15.60 5.72
N GLY A 310 2.78 -15.12 6.82
CA GLY A 310 4.01 -15.64 7.41
C GLY A 310 4.66 -14.67 8.39
N VAL A 311 5.83 -15.06 8.87
CA VAL A 311 6.71 -14.21 9.69
C VAL A 311 7.98 -13.90 8.89
N LEU A 312 8.29 -12.62 8.75
CA LEU A 312 9.56 -12.13 8.23
C LEU A 312 10.52 -11.97 9.42
N SER A 313 11.59 -12.75 9.46
CA SER A 313 12.65 -12.59 10.45
C SER A 313 13.82 -11.85 9.84
N VAL A 314 14.36 -10.85 10.54
CA VAL A 314 15.46 -9.99 10.10
C VAL A 314 16.49 -9.93 11.22
N THR A 315 17.74 -10.25 10.94
CA THR A 315 18.85 -10.10 11.89
C THR A 315 19.69 -8.90 11.48
N LEU A 316 20.01 -8.04 12.43
CA LEU A 316 20.83 -6.85 12.28
C LEU A 316 22.06 -6.91 13.18
N ASP A 317 23.13 -6.23 12.78
CA ASP A 317 24.22 -5.81 13.65
C ASP A 317 24.30 -4.28 13.67
N ALA A 318 25.37 -3.69 14.21
CA ALA A 318 25.56 -2.24 14.26
C ALA A 318 25.66 -1.57 12.87
N ASP A 319 25.95 -2.32 11.81
CA ASP A 319 26.01 -1.84 10.42
C ASP A 319 24.69 -2.15 9.66
N GLY A 320 23.62 -2.53 10.36
CA GLY A 320 22.28 -2.77 9.80
C GLY A 320 22.01 -4.24 9.46
N VAL A 321 21.21 -4.50 8.43
CA VAL A 321 20.69 -5.86 8.17
C VAL A 321 21.77 -6.82 7.64
N VAL A 322 22.02 -7.91 8.37
CA VAL A 322 22.96 -9.00 8.01
C VAL A 322 22.27 -10.27 7.52
N ALA A 323 21.04 -10.55 7.95
CA ALA A 323 20.29 -11.72 7.49
C ALA A 323 18.78 -11.46 7.41
N LYS A 324 18.11 -12.18 6.52
CA LYS A 324 16.64 -12.20 6.44
C LYS A 324 16.10 -13.58 6.06
N SER A 325 14.98 -13.97 6.65
CA SER A 325 14.29 -15.22 6.31
C SER A 325 12.76 -15.08 6.37
N TRP A 326 12.06 -15.93 5.62
CA TRP A 326 10.60 -15.95 5.57
C TRP A 326 10.08 -17.31 6.04
N THR A 327 9.26 -17.30 7.08
CA THR A 327 8.53 -18.47 7.56
C THR A 327 7.08 -18.37 7.08
N PRO A 328 6.74 -18.99 5.93
CA PRO A 328 5.39 -18.89 5.38
C PRO A 328 4.37 -19.58 6.28
N ALA A 329 3.19 -19.00 6.38
CA ALA A 329 2.02 -19.53 7.05
C ALA A 329 0.78 -19.37 6.15
N ARG A 330 -0.32 -20.03 6.53
CA ARG A 330 -1.64 -19.80 5.96
C ARG A 330 -2.67 -19.53 7.03
N ILE A 331 -3.56 -18.59 6.77
CA ILE A 331 -4.72 -18.35 7.63
C ILE A 331 -5.62 -19.58 7.59
N SER A 332 -5.94 -20.09 8.77
CA SER A 332 -6.86 -21.21 8.97
C SER A 332 -8.29 -20.80 8.63
N PRO A 333 -9.01 -21.53 7.75
CA PRO A 333 -10.43 -21.25 7.47
C PRO A 333 -11.37 -21.61 8.63
N VAL A 334 -10.86 -22.27 9.67
CA VAL A 334 -11.66 -22.74 10.83
C VAL A 334 -11.69 -21.68 11.94
N ASP A 335 -10.57 -21.00 12.16
CA ASP A 335 -10.34 -20.17 13.36
C ASP A 335 -9.44 -18.95 13.12
N GLY A 336 -9.07 -18.69 11.85
CA GLY A 336 -8.42 -17.46 11.43
C GLY A 336 -6.97 -17.24 11.86
N ARG A 337 -6.36 -18.19 12.60
CA ARG A 337 -4.96 -18.08 13.03
C ARG A 337 -3.96 -18.43 11.92
N PRO A 338 -2.73 -17.90 11.93
CA PRO A 338 -1.67 -18.30 11.01
C PRO A 338 -1.15 -19.70 11.37
N VAL A 339 -1.22 -20.64 10.42
CA VAL A 339 -0.68 -21.99 10.53
C VAL A 339 0.57 -22.11 9.67
N PRO A 340 1.76 -22.43 10.23
CA PRO A 340 3.00 -22.56 9.45
C PRO A 340 2.89 -23.57 8.31
N VAL A 341 3.36 -23.20 7.12
CA VAL A 341 3.44 -24.09 5.96
C VAL A 341 4.72 -24.91 6.04
N THR A 342 4.61 -26.23 5.84
CA THR A 342 5.72 -27.19 5.97
C THR A 342 5.94 -27.99 4.67
N GLY A 343 6.99 -28.81 4.63
CA GLY A 343 7.28 -29.69 3.50
C GLY A 343 7.47 -28.96 2.16
N ALA A 344 7.04 -29.60 1.07
CA ALA A 344 7.16 -29.05 -0.29
C ALA A 344 6.40 -27.73 -0.49
N ASP A 345 5.28 -27.54 0.21
CA ASP A 345 4.48 -26.32 0.13
C ASP A 345 5.22 -25.10 0.70
N ARG A 346 6.13 -25.30 1.67
CA ARG A 346 6.99 -24.24 2.21
C ARG A 346 7.91 -23.68 1.13
N ALA A 347 8.54 -24.55 0.35
CA ALA A 347 9.46 -24.15 -0.73
C ALA A 347 8.73 -23.32 -1.80
N ARG A 348 7.51 -23.75 -2.19
CA ARG A 348 6.65 -23.01 -3.10
C ARG A 348 6.27 -21.64 -2.54
N ALA A 349 5.80 -21.56 -1.30
CA ALA A 349 5.42 -20.30 -0.67
C ALA A 349 6.58 -19.29 -0.52
N VAL A 350 7.81 -19.78 -0.28
CA VAL A 350 9.02 -18.93 -0.27
C VAL A 350 9.37 -18.44 -1.69
N ALA A 351 9.26 -19.30 -2.71
CA ALA A 351 9.46 -18.90 -4.10
C ALA A 351 8.42 -17.87 -4.57
N ASP A 352 7.14 -18.08 -4.23
CA ASP A 352 6.04 -17.15 -4.50
C ASP A 352 6.28 -15.78 -3.86
N PHE A 353 6.77 -15.75 -2.61
CA PHE A 353 7.11 -14.49 -1.92
C PHE A 353 8.26 -13.76 -2.61
N ARG A 354 9.37 -14.45 -2.91
CA ARG A 354 10.51 -13.86 -3.65
C ARG A 354 10.09 -13.33 -5.02
N ALA A 355 9.25 -14.06 -5.76
CA ALA A 355 8.79 -13.66 -7.08
C ALA A 355 7.97 -12.34 -7.09
N ARG A 356 7.44 -11.88 -5.94
CA ARG A 356 6.72 -10.60 -5.80
C ARG A 356 7.64 -9.38 -5.91
N GLN A 357 8.96 -9.53 -5.72
CA GLN A 357 9.93 -8.45 -5.91
C GLN A 357 9.87 -7.81 -7.31
N ARG A 358 9.50 -8.58 -8.35
CA ARG A 358 9.51 -8.15 -9.77
C ARG A 358 8.81 -6.81 -10.10
N CYS A 359 7.94 -6.31 -9.22
CA CYS A 359 7.21 -5.06 -9.40
C CYS A 359 7.43 -4.03 -8.26
N THR A 360 8.41 -4.25 -7.38
CA THR A 360 8.69 -3.35 -6.26
C THR A 360 9.62 -2.20 -6.59
N GLY A 361 10.46 -2.34 -7.62
CA GLY A 361 11.56 -1.42 -7.92
C GLY A 361 12.79 -1.59 -7.02
N LEU A 362 12.75 -2.53 -6.07
CA LEU A 362 13.82 -2.80 -5.11
C LEU A 362 14.89 -3.73 -5.70
N ALA A 363 16.15 -3.51 -5.30
CA ALA A 363 17.27 -4.39 -5.60
C ALA A 363 17.14 -5.77 -4.93
N ALA A 364 17.81 -6.79 -5.50
CA ALA A 364 17.79 -8.16 -4.98
C ALA A 364 18.80 -8.36 -3.84
N GLU A 365 19.98 -7.76 -3.98
CA GLU A 365 21.05 -7.75 -2.98
C GLU A 365 21.19 -6.36 -2.32
N ARG A 366 21.86 -6.33 -1.16
CA ARG A 366 22.07 -5.12 -0.36
C ARG A 366 23.08 -4.20 -1.05
N GLY A 367 22.85 -2.88 -1.04
CA GLY A 367 23.74 -1.88 -1.65
C GLY A 367 23.66 -1.79 -3.18
N ASP A 368 23.00 -2.73 -3.85
CA ASP A 368 22.72 -2.66 -5.29
C ASP A 368 21.81 -1.46 -5.60
N ALA A 369 22.03 -0.84 -6.76
CA ALA A 369 21.16 0.21 -7.27
C ALA A 369 19.72 -0.32 -7.45
N GLN A 370 18.75 0.44 -6.95
CA GLN A 370 17.33 0.18 -7.18
C GLN A 370 17.03 0.22 -8.68
N ALA A 371 15.99 -0.49 -9.12
CA ALA A 371 15.54 -0.33 -10.49
C ALA A 371 15.03 1.10 -10.69
N ASP A 372 15.68 1.86 -11.56
CA ASP A 372 15.29 3.22 -11.89
C ASP A 372 13.83 3.24 -12.34
N ASP A 373 13.03 3.99 -11.58
CA ASP A 373 11.69 4.37 -11.99
C ASP A 373 11.87 5.27 -13.23
N PRO A 374 11.29 4.95 -14.40
CA PRO A 374 11.75 5.50 -15.68
C PRO A 374 11.92 7.02 -15.64
N ALA A 375 13.01 7.52 -16.22
CA ALA A 375 13.27 8.96 -16.23
C ALA A 375 12.13 9.74 -16.90
N TYR A 376 12.00 11.03 -16.55
CA TYR A 376 11.11 11.93 -17.29
C TYR A 376 11.66 12.18 -18.69
N GLU A 377 11.25 11.35 -19.64
CA GLU A 377 11.51 11.56 -21.06
C GLU A 377 10.49 12.53 -21.65
N SER A 378 10.93 13.42 -22.52
CA SER A 378 10.03 14.27 -23.28
C SER A 378 10.63 14.80 -24.57
N SER A 379 9.79 15.00 -25.58
CA SER A 379 10.14 15.62 -26.86
C SER A 379 9.14 16.71 -27.24
N VAL A 380 9.60 17.69 -28.01
CA VAL A 380 8.76 18.74 -28.61
C VAL A 380 9.08 18.77 -30.10
N SER A 381 8.09 18.53 -30.93
CA SER A 381 8.24 18.40 -32.39
C SER A 381 7.23 19.26 -33.14
N ARG A 382 7.49 19.52 -34.43
CA ARG A 382 6.50 20.10 -35.34
C ARG A 382 5.47 19.02 -35.70
N ILE A 383 4.26 19.43 -36.06
CA ILE A 383 3.29 18.50 -36.65
C ILE A 383 3.81 18.12 -38.05
N ASP A 384 4.12 16.84 -38.25
CA ASP A 384 4.49 16.27 -39.56
C ASP A 384 3.24 15.86 -40.36
N ALA A 385 3.43 15.25 -41.54
CA ALA A 385 2.33 14.87 -42.43
C ALA A 385 1.46 13.75 -41.86
N ASP A 386 2.06 12.74 -41.21
CA ASP A 386 1.34 11.60 -40.65
C ASP A 386 0.52 12.01 -39.42
N LEU A 387 1.10 12.85 -38.56
CA LEU A 387 0.40 13.42 -37.43
C LEU A 387 -0.69 14.42 -37.87
N ALA A 388 -0.46 15.23 -38.91
CA ALA A 388 -1.51 16.08 -39.49
C ALA A 388 -2.70 15.23 -39.98
N GLN A 389 -2.43 14.07 -40.58
CA GLN A 389 -3.47 13.13 -41.03
C GLN A 389 -4.19 12.43 -39.85
N ARG A 390 -3.49 12.11 -38.75
CA ARG A 390 -4.11 11.69 -37.48
C ARG A 390 -5.03 12.79 -36.95
N MET A 391 -4.55 14.03 -36.91
CA MET A 391 -5.21 15.22 -36.35
C MET A 391 -6.35 15.82 -37.20
N ARG A 392 -6.72 15.22 -38.33
CA ARG A 392 -7.68 15.80 -39.30
C ARG A 392 -9.10 16.07 -38.78
N ARG A 393 -9.44 15.70 -37.54
CA ARG A 393 -10.74 16.00 -36.90
C ARG A 393 -10.59 17.16 -35.92
N SER A 394 -9.58 17.11 -35.06
CA SER A 394 -9.23 18.19 -34.12
C SER A 394 -8.61 19.41 -34.81
N HIS A 395 -8.05 19.26 -36.01
CA HIS A 395 -7.58 20.35 -36.88
C HIS A 395 -8.20 20.23 -38.28
N ARG A 396 -8.79 21.31 -38.78
CA ARG A 396 -9.48 21.38 -40.08
C ARG A 396 -9.49 22.80 -40.66
N PRO A 397 -9.81 23.00 -41.95
CA PRO A 397 -9.93 24.34 -42.53
C PRO A 397 -10.89 25.23 -41.73
N GLY A 398 -10.47 26.48 -41.49
CA GLY A 398 -11.19 27.45 -40.66
C GLY A 398 -10.84 27.46 -39.17
N CYS A 399 -9.97 26.56 -38.69
CA CYS A 399 -9.41 26.65 -37.33
C CYS A 399 -8.53 27.90 -37.15
N PRO A 400 -8.55 28.54 -35.97
CA PRO A 400 -7.91 29.84 -35.76
C PRO A 400 -6.37 29.78 -35.73
N VAL A 401 -5.80 28.61 -35.42
CA VAL A 401 -4.35 28.38 -35.38
C VAL A 401 -3.94 27.38 -36.45
N PRO A 402 -2.97 27.68 -37.33
CA PRO A 402 -2.47 26.73 -38.33
C PRO A 402 -1.48 25.72 -37.73
N LEU A 403 -1.36 24.52 -38.32
CA LEU A 403 -0.50 23.43 -37.82
C LEU A 403 0.96 23.84 -37.55
N ARG A 404 1.53 24.77 -38.33
CA ARG A 404 2.89 25.29 -38.14
C ARG A 404 3.10 25.99 -36.78
N ASP A 405 2.01 26.44 -36.15
CA ASP A 405 1.98 27.16 -34.89
C ASP A 405 1.54 26.28 -33.71
N LEU A 406 1.27 24.99 -33.97
CA LEU A 406 1.11 23.94 -32.96
C LEU A 406 2.40 23.12 -32.80
N ARG A 407 2.56 22.47 -31.65
CA ARG A 407 3.65 21.50 -31.39
C ARG A 407 3.08 20.23 -30.81
N TYR A 408 3.66 19.11 -31.22
CA TYR A 408 3.39 17.80 -30.67
C TYR A 408 4.40 17.50 -29.56
N LEU A 409 3.88 17.12 -28.41
CA LEU A 409 4.63 16.78 -27.23
C LEU A 409 4.39 15.29 -26.95
N GLN A 410 5.48 14.53 -26.86
CA GLN A 410 5.46 13.24 -26.17
C GLN A 410 6.15 13.43 -24.83
N MET A 411 5.59 12.88 -23.76
CA MET A 411 6.16 13.01 -22.41
C MET A 411 5.79 11.85 -21.49
N THR A 412 6.69 11.46 -20.60
CA THR A 412 6.36 10.50 -19.55
C THR A 412 5.44 11.16 -18.51
N HIS A 413 4.32 10.50 -18.21
CA HIS A 413 3.45 10.81 -17.08
C HIS A 413 3.30 9.57 -16.19
N ARG A 414 2.71 9.72 -15.00
CA ARG A 414 2.39 8.61 -14.10
C ARG A 414 0.90 8.36 -14.12
N ASP A 415 0.47 7.12 -14.28
CA ASP A 415 -0.96 6.78 -14.09
C ASP A 415 -1.36 6.76 -12.61
N PHE A 416 -2.63 6.49 -12.32
CA PHE A 416 -3.14 6.43 -10.93
C PHE A 416 -2.58 5.25 -10.12
N ASP A 417 -2.03 4.23 -10.77
CA ASP A 417 -1.27 3.16 -10.12
C ASP A 417 0.22 3.55 -9.93
N GLY A 418 0.59 4.75 -10.40
CA GLY A 418 1.94 5.27 -10.32
C GLY A 418 2.93 4.65 -11.31
N ARG A 419 2.44 4.05 -12.40
CA ARG A 419 3.30 3.49 -13.47
C ARG A 419 3.64 4.58 -14.47
N ALA A 420 4.89 4.60 -14.92
CA ALA A 420 5.34 5.47 -16.00
C ALA A 420 4.64 5.12 -17.32
N ARG A 421 4.13 6.12 -18.03
CA ARG A 421 3.40 6.01 -19.31
C ARG A 421 3.83 7.11 -20.25
N THR A 422 4.03 6.79 -21.53
CA THR A 422 4.19 7.83 -22.57
C THR A 422 2.82 8.43 -22.89
N GLY A 423 2.71 9.75 -22.76
CA GLY A 423 1.54 10.55 -23.11
C GLY A 423 1.75 11.38 -24.37
N GLU A 424 0.66 11.70 -25.06
CA GLU A 424 0.62 12.49 -26.30
C GLU A 424 -0.23 13.74 -26.11
N MET A 425 0.32 14.92 -26.39
CA MET A 425 -0.40 16.20 -26.29
C MET A 425 -0.02 17.14 -27.43
N VAL A 426 -0.95 17.98 -27.87
CA VAL A 426 -0.67 19.12 -28.77
C VAL A 426 -1.04 20.41 -28.07
N VAL A 427 -0.16 21.42 -28.14
CA VAL A 427 -0.39 22.78 -27.63
C VAL A 427 0.19 23.82 -28.60
N HIS A 428 -0.13 25.08 -28.40
CA HIS A 428 0.46 26.19 -29.15
C HIS A 428 1.98 26.24 -28.96
N ARG A 429 2.72 26.55 -30.02
CA ARG A 429 4.19 26.57 -30.03
C ARG A 429 4.80 27.49 -28.96
N ARG A 430 4.06 28.52 -28.53
CA ARG A 430 4.50 29.50 -27.52
C ARG A 430 4.66 28.86 -26.13
N PHE A 431 3.85 27.83 -25.82
CA PHE A 431 3.82 27.20 -24.50
C PHE A 431 4.48 25.82 -24.45
N ALA A 432 4.81 25.21 -25.59
CA ALA A 432 5.27 23.82 -25.65
C ALA A 432 6.47 23.49 -24.71
N GLY A 433 7.45 24.38 -24.61
CA GLY A 433 8.60 24.21 -23.69
C GLY A 433 8.23 24.35 -22.21
N GLN A 434 7.28 25.24 -21.90
CA GLN A 434 6.76 25.48 -20.55
C GLN A 434 5.87 24.32 -20.08
N VAL A 435 4.94 23.86 -20.92
CA VAL A 435 4.06 22.70 -20.66
C VAL A 435 4.90 21.44 -20.44
N ARG A 436 5.92 21.19 -21.26
CA ARG A 436 6.91 20.12 -21.00
C ARG A 436 7.54 20.25 -19.61
N GLY A 437 8.06 21.44 -19.28
CA GLY A 437 8.67 21.69 -17.97
C GLY A 437 7.69 21.57 -16.79
N LEU A 438 6.40 21.83 -17.00
CA LEU A 438 5.33 21.66 -16.04
C LEU A 438 5.08 20.17 -15.76
N PHE A 439 4.85 19.37 -16.80
CA PHE A 439 4.62 17.93 -16.63
C PHE A 439 5.83 17.18 -16.08
N GLY A 440 7.07 17.63 -16.37
CA GLY A 440 8.27 17.10 -15.71
C GLY A 440 8.28 17.28 -14.19
N ARG A 441 7.74 18.41 -13.67
CA ARG A 441 7.59 18.62 -12.23
C ARG A 441 6.48 17.74 -11.64
N LEU A 442 5.37 17.58 -12.35
CA LEU A 442 4.29 16.66 -11.94
C LEU A 442 4.80 15.22 -11.87
N TYR A 443 5.60 14.79 -12.84
CA TYR A 443 6.24 13.48 -12.88
C TYR A 443 7.20 13.25 -11.70
N ALA A 444 8.08 14.22 -11.44
CA ALA A 444 9.02 14.16 -10.33
C ALA A 444 8.33 14.10 -8.96
N ALA A 445 7.19 14.77 -8.80
CA ALA A 445 6.41 14.81 -7.58
C ALA A 445 5.34 13.70 -7.46
N GLY A 446 5.33 12.70 -8.36
CA GLY A 446 4.38 11.60 -8.29
C GLY A 446 2.93 11.94 -8.65
N TRP A 447 2.63 13.13 -9.17
CA TRP A 447 1.25 13.61 -9.37
C TRP A 447 0.56 12.83 -10.53
N PRO A 448 -0.58 12.16 -10.29
CA PRO A 448 -1.11 11.16 -11.22
C PRO A 448 -1.95 11.77 -12.34
N ILE A 449 -1.72 11.29 -13.56
CA ILE A 449 -2.45 11.62 -14.79
C ILE A 449 -3.06 10.33 -15.31
N ALA A 450 -4.40 10.21 -15.31
CA ALA A 450 -5.06 8.95 -15.66
C ALA A 450 -4.76 8.49 -17.09
N ARG A 451 -4.64 9.45 -18.01
CA ARG A 451 -4.32 9.23 -19.42
C ARG A 451 -3.93 10.56 -20.07
N MET A 452 -3.08 10.50 -21.09
CA MET A 452 -2.79 11.64 -21.96
C MET A 452 -2.69 11.16 -23.42
N ARG A 453 -3.74 11.44 -24.20
CA ARG A 453 -3.90 11.07 -25.63
C ARG A 453 -4.47 12.22 -26.43
N LEU A 454 -4.27 12.19 -27.75
CA LEU A 454 -4.82 13.18 -28.67
C LEU A 454 -6.35 13.00 -28.77
N VAL A 455 -7.08 14.11 -28.87
CA VAL A 455 -8.55 14.07 -28.90
C VAL A 455 -9.07 13.38 -30.17
N ASP A 456 -8.29 13.29 -31.25
CA ASP A 456 -8.63 12.51 -32.44
C ASP A 456 -8.79 10.99 -32.18
N ASP A 457 -8.09 10.45 -31.18
CA ASP A 457 -8.29 9.06 -30.73
C ASP A 457 -9.72 8.88 -30.17
N TYR A 458 -10.30 9.97 -29.65
CA TYR A 458 -11.71 10.12 -29.25
C TYR A 458 -12.56 10.78 -30.34
N ARG A 459 -12.17 10.68 -31.62
CA ARG A 459 -12.90 11.21 -32.78
C ARG A 459 -12.98 12.75 -32.84
N ALA A 460 -12.17 13.46 -32.05
CA ALA A 460 -12.27 14.88 -31.70
C ALA A 460 -13.54 15.25 -30.88
N ASP A 461 -14.17 14.25 -30.26
CA ASP A 461 -15.30 14.41 -29.36
C ASP A 461 -14.82 14.64 -27.92
N ASP A 462 -15.23 15.78 -27.38
CA ASP A 462 -14.85 16.27 -26.06
C ASP A 462 -15.47 15.44 -24.94
N ASP A 463 -16.76 15.08 -25.08
CA ASP A 463 -17.50 14.30 -24.08
C ASP A 463 -16.93 12.86 -24.01
N LEU A 464 -16.50 12.28 -25.15
CA LEU A 464 -15.78 10.99 -25.17
C LEU A 464 -14.39 11.07 -24.53
N SER A 465 -13.63 12.14 -24.78
CA SER A 465 -12.31 12.37 -24.17
C SER A 465 -12.41 12.53 -22.65
N MET A 466 -13.37 13.35 -22.18
CA MET A 466 -13.64 13.54 -20.76
C MET A 466 -14.13 12.25 -20.08
N ALA A 467 -15.07 11.52 -20.68
CA ALA A 467 -15.55 10.25 -20.15
C ALA A 467 -14.44 9.18 -20.06
N ALA A 468 -13.42 9.27 -20.91
CA ALA A 468 -12.22 8.43 -20.88
C ALA A 468 -11.16 8.87 -19.85
N ASN A 469 -11.46 9.89 -19.03
CA ASN A 469 -10.55 10.56 -18.08
C ASN A 469 -9.24 11.06 -18.72
N ASN A 470 -9.31 11.54 -19.96
CA ASN A 470 -8.15 11.94 -20.73
C ASN A 470 -7.70 13.38 -20.42
N THR A 471 -6.46 13.54 -19.97
CA THR A 471 -5.80 14.86 -19.90
C THR A 471 -5.45 15.31 -21.32
N SER A 472 -5.95 16.47 -21.75
CA SER A 472 -5.90 16.86 -23.17
C SER A 472 -5.70 18.36 -23.39
N GLY A 473 -5.05 18.71 -24.50
CA GLY A 473 -4.74 20.10 -24.88
C GLY A 473 -5.57 20.57 -26.08
N PHE A 474 -4.94 20.69 -27.25
CA PHE A 474 -5.57 21.22 -28.45
C PHE A 474 -6.79 20.42 -28.95
N ASN A 475 -7.90 21.11 -29.20
CA ASN A 475 -9.08 20.63 -29.94
C ASN A 475 -9.78 21.83 -30.61
N CYS A 476 -9.81 21.90 -31.94
CA CYS A 476 -10.49 22.98 -32.67
C CYS A 476 -12.01 22.83 -32.60
N ARG A 477 -12.59 23.42 -31.55
CA ARG A 477 -14.04 23.53 -31.35
C ARG A 477 -14.43 24.94 -30.90
N ARG A 478 -15.68 25.31 -31.19
CA ARG A 478 -16.33 26.44 -30.53
C ARG A 478 -16.68 26.06 -29.09
N VAL A 479 -16.88 27.05 -28.22
CA VAL A 479 -17.43 26.82 -26.88
C VAL A 479 -18.85 26.26 -27.03
N ALA A 480 -19.20 25.24 -26.24
CA ALA A 480 -20.48 24.55 -26.37
C ALA A 480 -21.66 25.52 -26.19
N GLY A 481 -22.52 25.63 -27.21
CA GLY A 481 -23.65 26.56 -27.24
C GLY A 481 -23.29 28.01 -27.59
N GLN A 482 -22.06 28.32 -28.02
CA GLN A 482 -21.63 29.67 -28.38
C GLN A 482 -20.99 29.74 -29.78
N THR A 483 -20.88 30.96 -30.31
CA THR A 483 -20.16 31.26 -31.56
C THR A 483 -18.66 31.44 -31.37
N ASN A 484 -18.16 31.67 -30.15
CA ASN A 484 -16.75 31.89 -29.88
C ASN A 484 -15.91 30.61 -29.96
N TRP A 485 -14.63 30.74 -30.34
CA TRP A 485 -13.66 29.65 -30.26
C TRP A 485 -13.32 29.32 -28.80
N SER A 486 -13.12 28.04 -28.49
CA SER A 486 -12.60 27.61 -27.19
C SER A 486 -11.08 27.88 -27.09
N GLN A 487 -10.52 28.03 -25.88
CA GLN A 487 -9.06 28.10 -25.69
C GLN A 487 -8.33 26.84 -26.20
N HIS A 488 -9.01 25.69 -26.20
CA HIS A 488 -8.51 24.45 -26.82
C HIS A 488 -8.30 24.61 -28.34
N ALA A 489 -9.05 25.49 -29.01
CA ALA A 489 -8.90 25.74 -30.45
C ALA A 489 -7.68 26.61 -30.79
N TYR A 490 -7.12 27.31 -29.81
CA TYR A 490 -5.83 27.99 -29.93
C TYR A 490 -4.65 27.09 -29.51
N GLY A 491 -4.93 26.02 -28.76
CA GLY A 491 -3.90 25.18 -28.12
C GLY A 491 -3.34 25.83 -26.85
N GLU A 492 -4.17 26.65 -26.19
CA GLU A 492 -3.78 27.52 -25.08
C GLU A 492 -4.53 27.17 -23.79
N SER A 493 -5.08 25.96 -23.73
CA SER A 493 -5.64 25.35 -22.53
C SER A 493 -5.36 23.84 -22.45
N ILE A 494 -5.45 23.29 -21.25
CA ILE A 494 -5.29 21.88 -20.91
C ILE A 494 -6.34 21.51 -19.86
N ASP A 495 -7.06 20.41 -20.10
CA ASP A 495 -7.95 19.79 -19.11
C ASP A 495 -7.22 18.63 -18.44
N ILE A 496 -7.29 18.51 -17.10
CA ILE A 496 -6.57 17.49 -16.30
C ILE A 496 -7.52 16.60 -15.50
N ASN A 497 -7.37 15.28 -15.68
CA ASN A 497 -8.18 14.22 -15.05
C ASN A 497 -9.69 14.58 -14.91
N PRO A 498 -10.41 14.73 -16.04
CA PRO A 498 -11.81 15.17 -16.08
C PRO A 498 -12.76 14.49 -15.07
N VAL A 499 -12.55 13.22 -14.73
CA VAL A 499 -13.41 12.50 -13.78
C VAL A 499 -13.19 12.97 -12.34
N GLN A 500 -11.95 13.20 -11.91
CA GLN A 500 -11.63 13.73 -10.58
C GLN A 500 -11.94 15.23 -10.46
N ASN A 501 -11.93 15.93 -11.59
CA ASN A 501 -11.99 17.38 -11.68
C ASN A 501 -13.07 17.82 -12.68
N PRO A 502 -14.35 17.47 -12.46
CA PRO A 502 -15.41 17.70 -13.43
C PRO A 502 -15.66 19.19 -13.69
N TYR A 503 -16.19 19.49 -14.87
CA TYR A 503 -16.89 20.73 -15.13
C TYR A 503 -18.29 20.70 -14.53
N VAL A 504 -18.60 21.68 -13.69
CA VAL A 504 -19.85 21.82 -12.96
C VAL A 504 -20.54 23.12 -13.34
N ARG A 505 -21.75 22.98 -13.89
CA ARG A 505 -22.65 24.07 -14.28
C ARG A 505 -24.08 23.74 -13.83
N ALA A 506 -24.97 24.72 -13.80
CA ALA A 506 -26.32 24.58 -13.23
C ALA A 506 -27.05 23.30 -13.71
N GLY A 507 -27.07 22.26 -12.86
CA GLY A 507 -27.71 20.96 -13.13
C GLY A 507 -26.92 19.95 -13.99
N ARG A 508 -25.74 20.27 -14.55
CA ARG A 508 -24.91 19.34 -15.35
C ARG A 508 -23.51 19.19 -14.75
N VAL A 509 -23.02 17.95 -14.76
CA VAL A 509 -21.68 17.55 -14.32
C VAL A 509 -21.06 16.76 -15.46
N ASP A 510 -19.93 17.25 -15.96
CA ASP A 510 -19.27 16.73 -17.16
C ASP A 510 -17.82 16.36 -16.81
N PRO A 511 -17.39 15.10 -17.00
CA PRO A 511 -18.19 13.94 -17.39
C PRO A 511 -19.14 13.50 -16.25
N PRO A 512 -20.25 12.77 -16.54
CA PRO A 512 -21.19 12.30 -15.52
C PRO A 512 -20.56 11.42 -14.43
N ALA A 513 -19.46 10.73 -14.74
CA ALA A 513 -18.66 9.96 -13.78
C ALA A 513 -18.00 10.83 -12.69
N GLY A 514 -17.86 12.14 -12.92
CA GLY A 514 -17.29 13.07 -11.95
C GLY A 514 -18.26 13.54 -10.85
N ARG A 515 -19.53 13.11 -10.87
CA ARG A 515 -20.52 13.44 -9.82
C ARG A 515 -20.03 13.28 -8.36
N PRO A 516 -19.24 12.25 -7.99
CA PRO A 516 -18.69 12.13 -6.63
C PRO A 516 -17.72 13.26 -6.22
N TYR A 517 -17.20 14.05 -7.17
CA TYR A 517 -16.17 15.07 -6.96
C TYR A 517 -16.68 16.52 -7.04
N VAL A 518 -18.00 16.72 -7.10
CA VAL A 518 -18.63 18.05 -7.28
C VAL A 518 -18.60 18.88 -6.00
N GLY A 519 -18.92 18.26 -4.86
CA GLY A 519 -19.07 18.92 -3.55
C GLY A 519 -17.95 18.61 -2.55
N ILE A 520 -16.81 18.07 -3.01
CA ILE A 520 -15.67 17.82 -2.14
C ILE A 520 -14.96 19.14 -1.80
N ASP A 521 -14.43 19.23 -0.58
CA ASP A 521 -13.61 20.38 -0.20
C ASP A 521 -12.35 20.45 -1.08
N ARG A 522 -12.04 21.66 -1.56
CA ARG A 522 -10.84 22.00 -2.35
C ARG A 522 -10.03 23.12 -1.69
N SER A 523 -10.32 23.45 -0.43
CA SER A 523 -9.55 24.38 0.39
C SER A 523 -8.11 23.90 0.60
N ARG A 524 -7.24 24.80 1.07
CA ARG A 524 -5.87 24.45 1.48
C ARG A 524 -5.82 23.41 2.61
N SER A 525 -6.87 23.32 3.41
CA SER A 525 -7.05 22.35 4.50
C SER A 525 -7.80 21.07 4.10
N ALA A 526 -8.20 20.94 2.83
CA ALA A 526 -8.98 19.81 2.35
C ALA A 526 -8.23 18.47 2.56
N PRO A 527 -8.94 17.38 2.90
CA PRO A 527 -8.35 16.05 2.88
C PRO A 527 -7.75 15.75 1.51
N PHE A 528 -6.53 15.20 1.49
CA PHE A 528 -5.92 14.72 0.26
C PHE A 528 -6.84 13.70 -0.44
N ARG A 529 -6.92 13.77 -1.77
CA ARG A 529 -7.61 12.82 -2.63
C ARG A 529 -6.78 12.67 -3.91
N LEU A 530 -6.54 11.43 -4.33
CA LEU A 530 -5.61 11.14 -5.42
C LEU A 530 -6.09 11.72 -6.77
N GLY A 531 -5.24 12.50 -7.45
CA GLY A 531 -5.51 13.11 -8.76
C GLY A 531 -6.58 14.22 -8.77
N VAL A 532 -7.01 14.66 -7.59
CA VAL A 532 -8.00 15.72 -7.36
C VAL A 532 -7.27 17.04 -7.14
N ILE A 533 -7.65 18.07 -7.90
CA ILE A 533 -7.04 19.40 -7.87
C ILE A 533 -7.65 20.27 -6.77
N ASN A 534 -6.81 20.80 -5.89
CA ASN A 534 -7.19 21.69 -4.81
C ASN A 534 -6.57 23.09 -4.95
N ASN A 535 -7.09 24.08 -4.23
CA ASN A 535 -6.46 25.39 -4.10
C ASN A 535 -5.02 25.24 -3.59
N GLU A 536 -4.08 25.93 -4.22
CA GLU A 536 -2.65 25.85 -3.93
C GLU A 536 -1.99 24.47 -4.16
N ASP A 537 -2.64 23.51 -4.83
CA ASP A 537 -2.00 22.24 -5.22
C ASP A 537 -0.78 22.49 -6.14
N LEU A 538 0.15 21.54 -6.19
CA LEU A 538 1.35 21.59 -7.02
C LEU A 538 1.01 21.85 -8.49
N VAL A 539 -0.05 21.24 -9.01
CA VAL A 539 -0.52 21.44 -10.38
C VAL A 539 -0.96 22.89 -10.63
N VAL A 540 -1.76 23.47 -9.73
CA VAL A 540 -2.18 24.88 -9.80
C VAL A 540 -0.96 25.80 -9.75
N LYS A 541 -0.05 25.57 -8.79
CA LYS A 541 1.24 26.29 -8.68
C LYS A 541 2.15 26.09 -9.90
N ALA A 542 2.01 25.01 -10.65
CA ALA A 542 2.80 24.76 -11.86
C ALA A 542 2.22 25.50 -13.08
N PHE A 543 0.90 25.59 -13.21
CA PHE A 543 0.23 26.40 -14.24
C PHE A 543 0.38 27.91 -13.99
N ASP A 544 0.23 28.36 -12.75
CA ASP A 544 0.44 29.75 -12.34
C ASP A 544 1.85 30.26 -12.72
N ARG A 545 2.89 29.43 -12.50
CA ARG A 545 4.27 29.72 -12.92
C ARG A 545 4.50 29.84 -14.44
N ILE A 546 3.55 29.42 -15.27
CA ILE A 546 3.58 29.64 -16.72
C ILE A 546 2.56 30.68 -17.18
N GLY A 547 1.92 31.37 -16.23
CA GLY A 547 0.94 32.42 -16.45
C GLY A 547 -0.43 31.92 -16.87
N TRP A 548 -0.85 30.71 -16.46
CA TRP A 548 -2.15 30.12 -16.79
C TRP A 548 -3.08 30.11 -15.58
N GLU A 549 -4.34 30.49 -15.77
CA GLU A 549 -5.38 30.50 -14.74
C GLU A 549 -6.09 29.14 -14.66
N TRP A 550 -6.57 28.78 -13.46
CA TRP A 550 -7.36 27.58 -13.20
C TRP A 550 -8.87 27.88 -13.15
N GLY A 551 -9.66 27.15 -13.94
CA GLY A 551 -11.12 27.27 -14.01
C GLY A 551 -11.86 26.90 -12.71
N GLY A 552 -11.16 26.30 -11.74
CA GLY A 552 -11.66 26.14 -10.37
C GLY A 552 -11.91 27.47 -9.64
N TYR A 553 -11.27 28.57 -10.06
CA TYR A 553 -11.47 29.90 -9.46
C TYR A 553 -12.75 30.60 -9.92
N TRP A 554 -13.29 30.25 -11.10
CA TRP A 554 -14.45 30.92 -11.70
C TRP A 554 -15.70 30.85 -10.81
N VAL A 555 -16.52 31.91 -10.81
CA VAL A 555 -17.65 32.06 -9.86
C VAL A 555 -18.97 31.51 -10.41
N SER A 556 -19.25 31.73 -11.69
CA SER A 556 -20.52 31.36 -12.35
C SER A 556 -20.61 29.89 -12.76
N SER A 557 -19.47 29.20 -12.84
CA SER A 557 -19.34 27.79 -13.19
C SER A 557 -18.00 27.29 -12.68
N LYS A 558 -17.89 26.03 -12.24
CA LYS A 558 -16.63 25.46 -11.71
C LYS A 558 -16.05 24.46 -12.68
N ASP A 559 -15.00 24.85 -13.40
CA ASP A 559 -14.31 23.98 -14.36
C ASP A 559 -13.01 23.47 -13.76
N TYR A 560 -13.13 22.44 -12.90
CA TYR A 560 -12.01 22.01 -12.05
C TYR A 560 -10.87 21.34 -12.85
N GLN A 561 -11.13 20.82 -14.04
CA GLN A 561 -10.13 20.24 -14.94
C GLN A 561 -9.30 21.31 -15.66
N HIS A 562 -9.89 22.48 -15.89
CA HIS A 562 -9.46 23.38 -16.96
C HIS A 562 -8.38 24.36 -16.50
N PHE A 563 -7.28 24.43 -17.25
CA PHE A 563 -6.28 25.49 -17.15
C PHE A 563 -6.14 26.18 -18.50
N ALA A 564 -6.08 27.50 -18.51
CA ALA A 564 -5.94 28.28 -19.75
C ALA A 564 -4.99 29.47 -19.60
N ALA A 565 -4.38 29.85 -20.71
CA ALA A 565 -3.72 31.14 -20.82
C ALA A 565 -4.75 32.29 -20.81
N PRO A 566 -4.37 33.48 -20.28
CA PRO A 566 -5.15 34.71 -20.37
C PRO A 566 -5.28 35.25 -21.80
#